data_AF-A0A538RSX6-F1
#
_entry.id   AF-A0A538RSX6-F1
#
_cell.length_a   1.000
_cell.length_b   1.000
_cell.length_c   1.000
_cell.angle_alpha   90.00
_cell.angle_beta   90.00
_cell.angle_gamma   90.00
#
_symmetry.space_group_name_H-M   'P 1'
#
loop_
_entity.id
_entity.type
_entity.pdbx_description
1 polymer ?
#
loop_
_entity_poly.entity_id
_entity_poly.type
_entity_poly.pdbx_seq_one_letter_code
_entity_poly.pdbx_strand_id
1 'polypeptide(L)'
;MLGPVKRHFDEEPPKWVVKGKFYERPTYPTGFVIDWRKGRTNNVLLKKRIFAAGAQPFRPDFLTGEDQDFFRRMIEKRHAFVWCNEAVVYEVVPPVRWKRTFMLRRALLGGAVSVIEPTFGALAIAKSVIAVPAYTAALPFALVLGHHRFMILSVKLFEHLGKLLALMGIKPIRAYVTD
;
A
#
# COMPACT_ATOMS: atom_id res chain seq x y z
N MET A 1 10.48 -16.16 5.61
CA MET A 1 11.34 -15.34 4.73
C MET A 1 10.44 -14.61 3.76
N LEU A 2 10.79 -13.39 3.35
CA LEU A 2 10.10 -12.63 2.30
C LEU A 2 11.08 -12.33 1.18
N GLY A 3 10.57 -12.18 -0.04
CA GLY A 3 11.39 -11.80 -1.19
C GLY A 3 10.81 -10.62 -1.99
N PRO A 4 11.60 -10.07 -2.93
CA PRO A 4 11.13 -9.01 -3.80
C PRO A 4 10.02 -9.49 -4.73
N VAL A 5 9.06 -8.60 -4.98
CA VAL A 5 8.04 -8.76 -6.02
C VAL A 5 8.26 -7.69 -7.05
N LYS A 6 8.65 -8.08 -8.25
CA LYS A 6 8.84 -7.18 -9.39
C LYS A 6 7.53 -7.10 -10.18
N ARG A 7 7.15 -5.88 -10.56
CA ARG A 7 6.03 -5.68 -11.49
C ARG A 7 6.37 -6.30 -12.85
N HIS A 8 5.40 -6.96 -13.46
CA HIS A 8 5.39 -7.35 -14.86
C HIS A 8 4.17 -6.70 -15.53
N PHE A 9 4.33 -6.30 -16.77
CA PHE A 9 3.27 -5.69 -17.56
C PHE A 9 3.15 -6.52 -18.85
N ASP A 10 2.03 -7.22 -19.00
CA ASP A 10 1.75 -8.02 -20.21
C ASP A 10 1.49 -7.13 -21.42
N GLU A 11 1.04 -5.90 -21.17
CA GLU A 11 0.80 -4.86 -22.16
C GLU A 11 1.73 -3.65 -21.94
N GLU A 12 1.88 -2.77 -22.94
CA GLU A 12 2.68 -1.56 -22.77
C GLU A 12 1.93 -0.53 -21.89
N PRO A 13 2.43 -0.19 -20.69
CA PRO A 13 1.86 0.88 -19.87
C PRO A 13 2.03 2.25 -20.54
N PRO A 14 1.13 3.21 -20.24
CA PRO A 14 1.41 4.61 -20.53
C PRO A 14 2.75 5.08 -19.94
N LYS A 15 3.54 5.86 -20.69
CA LYS A 15 4.87 6.36 -20.28
C LYS A 15 4.89 7.03 -18.89
N TRP A 16 3.82 7.71 -18.50
CA TRP A 16 3.71 8.36 -17.19
C TRP A 16 3.64 7.37 -16.02
N VAL A 17 3.14 6.15 -16.25
CA VAL A 17 3.07 5.07 -15.25
C VAL A 17 4.47 4.54 -14.98
N VAL A 18 5.24 4.29 -16.04
CA VAL A 18 6.64 3.84 -15.95
C VAL A 18 7.49 4.91 -15.27
N LYS A 19 7.40 6.16 -15.74
CA LYS A 19 8.15 7.30 -15.17
C LYS A 19 7.77 7.58 -13.71
N GLY A 20 6.52 7.34 -13.35
CA GLY A 20 6.02 7.53 -11.99
C GLY A 20 6.37 6.40 -11.00
N LYS A 21 6.88 5.26 -11.50
CA LYS A 21 7.35 4.13 -10.67
C LYS A 21 6.33 3.60 -9.66
N PHE A 22 5.03 3.73 -9.95
CA PHE A 22 3.95 3.44 -8.99
C PHE A 22 3.87 1.99 -8.49
N TYR A 23 4.43 1.05 -9.25
CA TYR A 23 4.47 -0.38 -8.90
C TYR A 23 5.90 -0.86 -8.64
N GLU A 24 6.87 0.05 -8.53
CA GLU A 24 8.22 -0.30 -8.08
C GLU A 24 8.25 -0.27 -6.56
N ARG A 25 8.77 -1.33 -5.96
CA ARG A 25 8.88 -1.48 -4.52
C ARG A 25 10.36 -1.41 -4.12
N PRO A 26 10.67 -0.86 -2.94
CA PRO A 26 12.01 -0.97 -2.37
C PRO A 26 12.44 -2.43 -2.25
N THR A 27 13.73 -2.66 -2.43
CA THR A 27 14.39 -3.96 -2.17
C THR A 27 15.42 -3.77 -1.06
N TYR A 28 15.78 -4.87 -0.41
CA TYR A 28 16.68 -4.87 0.74
C TYR A 28 17.75 -5.96 0.53
N PRO A 29 18.92 -5.85 1.16
CA PRO A 29 19.91 -6.91 1.10
C PRO A 29 19.38 -8.18 1.79
N THR A 30 19.85 -9.34 1.32
CA THR A 30 19.55 -10.63 1.94
C THR A 30 20.03 -10.66 3.39
N GLY A 31 19.21 -11.22 4.27
CA GLY A 31 19.46 -11.20 5.72
C GLY A 31 18.86 -9.99 6.43
N PHE A 32 18.34 -8.98 5.72
CA PHE A 32 17.69 -7.83 6.35
C PHE A 32 16.44 -8.27 7.13
N VAL A 33 16.40 -7.95 8.43
CA VAL A 33 15.23 -8.22 9.28
C VAL A 33 14.22 -7.11 9.06
N ILE A 34 13.06 -7.45 8.51
CA ILE A 34 12.02 -6.47 8.20
C ILE A 34 11.17 -6.13 9.44
N ASP A 35 10.74 -4.88 9.54
CA ASP A 35 9.64 -4.51 10.42
C ASP A 35 8.27 -4.81 9.78
N TRP A 36 7.22 -4.79 10.60
CA TRP A 36 5.87 -5.16 10.19
C TRP A 36 5.30 -4.28 9.06
N ARG A 37 5.74 -3.02 8.91
CA ARG A 37 5.25 -2.11 7.87
C ARG A 37 5.68 -2.56 6.47
N LYS A 38 6.78 -3.31 6.39
CA LYS A 38 7.29 -3.92 5.15
C LYS A 38 6.68 -5.29 4.85
N GLY A 39 5.92 -5.85 5.79
CA GLY A 39 5.28 -7.16 5.67
C GLY A 39 4.22 -7.22 4.57
N ARG A 40 4.35 -8.20 3.67
CA ARG A 40 3.42 -8.51 2.58
C ARG A 40 3.36 -10.02 2.38
N THR A 41 2.20 -10.56 2.03
CA THR A 41 2.00 -12.01 1.86
C THR A 41 2.23 -12.48 0.42
N ASN A 42 2.39 -11.55 -0.52
CA ASN A 42 2.52 -11.86 -1.95
C ASN A 42 3.82 -12.61 -2.35
N ASN A 43 4.84 -12.61 -1.50
CA ASN A 43 6.04 -13.44 -1.66
C ASN A 43 6.65 -13.75 -0.30
N VAL A 44 6.03 -14.70 0.41
CA VAL A 44 6.46 -15.12 1.74
C VAL A 44 6.48 -16.63 1.86
N LEU A 45 7.56 -17.14 2.46
CA LEU A 45 7.65 -18.52 2.93
C LEU A 45 7.58 -18.55 4.45
N LEU A 46 6.61 -19.28 4.99
CA LEU A 46 6.28 -19.33 6.40
C LEU A 46 6.40 -20.76 6.94
N LYS A 47 6.93 -20.91 8.16
CA LYS A 47 6.96 -22.22 8.85
C LYS A 47 5.55 -22.51 9.40
N LYS A 48 5.00 -23.69 9.16
CA LYS A 48 3.66 -24.09 9.65
C LYS A 48 3.44 -23.79 11.15
N ARG A 49 4.48 -23.98 11.98
CA ARG A 49 4.44 -23.75 13.44
C ARG A 49 4.08 -22.32 13.88
N ILE A 50 4.14 -21.33 12.99
CA ILE A 50 3.72 -19.96 13.36
C ILE A 50 2.19 -19.84 13.47
N PHE A 51 1.46 -20.80 12.90
CA PHE A 51 0.00 -20.86 12.96
C PHE A 51 -0.39 -21.79 14.12
N ALA A 52 -1.02 -21.24 15.15
CA ALA A 52 -1.64 -22.04 16.20
C ALA A 52 -2.89 -22.75 15.64
N ALA A 53 -3.18 -23.95 16.14
CA ALA A 53 -4.38 -24.68 15.75
C ALA A 53 -5.64 -23.83 16.06
N GLY A 54 -6.54 -23.70 15.08
CA GLY A 54 -7.76 -22.91 15.20
C GLY A 54 -7.57 -21.38 15.17
N ALA A 55 -6.34 -20.86 15.03
CA ALA A 55 -6.14 -19.42 14.91
C ALA A 55 -6.56 -18.91 13.53
N GLN A 56 -7.29 -17.79 13.50
CA GLN A 56 -7.48 -16.99 12.28
C GLN A 56 -6.24 -16.09 12.06
N PRO A 57 -5.39 -16.37 11.06
CA PRO A 57 -4.17 -15.59 10.86
C PRO A 57 -4.48 -14.20 10.32
N PHE A 58 -5.54 -14.05 9.55
CA PHE A 58 -6.03 -12.79 8.98
C PHE A 58 -7.40 -12.47 9.57
N ARG A 59 -7.61 -11.19 9.89
CA ARG A 59 -8.86 -10.71 10.51
C ARG A 59 -9.81 -10.22 9.40
N PRO A 60 -11.07 -10.67 9.38
CA PRO A 60 -12.02 -10.30 8.33
C PRO A 60 -12.39 -8.81 8.31
N ASP A 61 -12.11 -8.09 9.41
CA ASP A 61 -12.39 -6.65 9.52
C ASP A 61 -11.49 -5.79 8.61
N PHE A 62 -10.40 -6.35 8.08
CA PHE A 62 -9.50 -5.63 7.18
C PHE A 62 -9.94 -5.76 5.72
N LEU A 63 -10.41 -4.66 5.13
CA LEU A 63 -10.66 -4.57 3.68
C LEU A 63 -9.36 -4.41 2.85
N THR A 64 -8.28 -3.95 3.50
CA THR A 64 -6.91 -3.89 2.96
C THR A 64 -5.95 -3.77 4.15
N GLY A 65 -4.69 -4.16 3.96
CA GLY A 65 -3.65 -4.02 4.99
C GLY A 65 -3.59 -5.17 6.01
N GLU A 66 -4.39 -6.23 5.83
CA GLU A 66 -4.39 -7.43 6.68
C GLU A 66 -3.00 -8.06 6.83
N ASP A 67 -2.18 -8.00 5.77
CA ASP A 67 -0.80 -8.45 5.77
C ASP A 67 0.00 -7.79 6.91
N GLN A 68 -0.02 -6.46 6.97
CA GLN A 68 0.77 -5.71 7.95
C GLN A 68 0.32 -6.01 9.37
N ASP A 69 -0.99 -6.18 9.59
CA ASP A 69 -1.55 -6.61 10.86
C ASP A 69 -1.04 -8.00 11.26
N PHE A 70 -1.03 -8.96 10.32
CA PHE A 70 -0.45 -10.28 10.53
C PHE A 70 1.03 -10.20 10.93
N PHE A 71 1.86 -9.49 10.17
CA PHE A 71 3.29 -9.36 10.49
C PHE A 71 3.51 -8.66 11.83
N ARG A 72 2.73 -7.62 12.16
CA ARG A 72 2.79 -6.92 13.44
C ARG A 72 2.53 -7.89 14.60
N ARG A 73 1.43 -8.63 14.56
CA ARG A 73 1.08 -9.62 15.60
C ARG A 73 2.10 -10.74 15.72
N MET A 74 2.68 -11.19 14.61
CA MET A 74 3.70 -12.24 14.66
C MET A 74 5.02 -11.72 15.24
N ILE A 75 5.41 -10.48 14.95
CA ILE A 75 6.58 -9.83 15.56
C ILE A 75 6.37 -9.59 17.05
N GLU A 76 5.17 -9.18 17.47
CA GLU A 76 4.78 -9.08 18.89
C GLU A 76 4.92 -10.44 19.61
N LYS A 77 4.65 -11.55 18.91
CA LYS A 77 4.91 -12.93 19.37
C LYS A 77 6.38 -13.38 19.24
N ARG A 78 7.31 -12.44 19.06
CA ARG A 78 8.76 -12.70 18.92
C ARG A 78 9.16 -13.50 17.68
N HIS A 79 8.33 -13.57 16.65
CA HIS A 79 8.75 -14.10 15.37
C HIS A 79 9.54 -13.06 14.57
N ALA A 80 10.61 -13.50 13.91
CA ALA A 80 11.42 -12.67 13.03
C ALA A 80 11.14 -13.00 11.56
N PHE A 81 11.13 -11.96 10.73
CA PHE A 81 10.95 -12.08 9.29
C PHE A 81 12.19 -11.52 8.58
N VAL A 82 12.81 -12.37 7.76
CA VAL A 82 14.07 -12.06 7.07
C VAL A 82 13.82 -11.93 5.58
N TRP A 83 14.43 -10.92 4.97
CA TRP A 83 14.43 -10.69 3.53
C TRP A 83 15.44 -11.59 2.81
N CYS A 84 15.04 -12.14 1.68
CA CYS A 84 15.88 -12.89 0.73
C CYS A 84 15.76 -12.19 -0.63
N ASN A 85 16.81 -11.49 -1.04
CA ASN A 85 16.75 -10.67 -2.25
C ASN A 85 16.82 -11.50 -3.54
N GLU A 86 17.30 -12.74 -3.45
CA GLU A 86 17.40 -13.69 -4.54
C GLU A 86 16.04 -14.34 -4.86
N ALA A 87 15.12 -14.39 -3.90
CA ALA A 87 13.79 -14.97 -4.04
C ALA A 87 12.82 -14.04 -4.81
N VAL A 88 13.16 -13.69 -6.05
CA VAL A 88 12.38 -12.79 -6.90
C VAL A 88 11.15 -13.51 -7.47
N VAL A 89 9.98 -12.89 -7.31
CA VAL A 89 8.78 -13.27 -8.06
C VAL A 89 8.28 -12.09 -8.90
N TYR A 90 7.47 -12.38 -9.91
CA TYR A 90 6.88 -11.38 -10.80
C TYR A 90 5.36 -11.34 -10.61
N GLU A 91 4.81 -10.13 -10.44
CA GLU A 91 3.36 -9.89 -10.34
C GLU A 91 2.91 -9.17 -11.61
N VAL A 92 1.99 -9.78 -12.36
CA VAL A 92 1.31 -9.13 -13.48
C VAL A 92 0.47 -7.97 -12.95
N VAL A 93 0.68 -6.78 -13.50
CA VAL A 93 -0.14 -5.61 -13.22
C VAL A 93 -1.03 -5.34 -14.45
N PRO A 94 -2.31 -5.75 -14.42
CA PRO A 94 -3.19 -5.63 -15.57
C PRO A 94 -3.55 -4.17 -15.88
N PRO A 95 -4.03 -3.87 -17.11
CA PRO A 95 -4.29 -2.49 -17.52
C PRO A 95 -5.30 -1.74 -16.65
N VAL A 96 -6.26 -2.45 -16.05
CA VAL A 96 -7.20 -1.85 -15.11
C VAL A 96 -6.47 -1.15 -13.95
N ARG A 97 -5.34 -1.71 -13.49
CA ARG A 97 -4.61 -1.19 -12.33
C ARG A 97 -3.94 0.15 -12.61
N TRP A 98 -3.49 0.40 -13.84
CA TRP A 98 -2.83 1.66 -14.19
C TRP A 98 -3.78 2.73 -14.77
N LYS A 99 -5.10 2.50 -14.72
CA LYS A 99 -6.09 3.55 -14.99
C LYS A 99 -6.02 4.62 -13.89
N ARG A 100 -6.06 5.90 -14.26
CA ARG A 100 -6.05 7.03 -13.31
C ARG A 100 -7.13 6.88 -12.23
N THR A 101 -8.35 6.59 -12.66
CA THR A 101 -9.50 6.39 -11.78
C THR A 101 -9.27 5.25 -10.79
N PHE A 102 -8.72 4.12 -11.24
CA PHE A 102 -8.35 3.01 -10.36
C PHE A 102 -7.32 3.44 -9.32
N MET A 103 -6.24 4.09 -9.75
CA MET A 103 -5.16 4.51 -8.84
C MET A 103 -5.64 5.48 -7.77
N LEU A 104 -6.46 6.47 -8.15
CA LEU A 104 -7.03 7.44 -7.23
C LEU A 104 -8.07 6.81 -6.28
N ARG A 105 -8.94 5.94 -6.80
CA ARG A 105 -9.89 5.17 -5.99
C ARG A 105 -9.18 4.27 -4.98
N ARG A 106 -8.14 3.56 -5.41
CA ARG A 106 -7.31 2.72 -4.54
C ARG A 106 -6.62 3.54 -3.46
N ALA A 107 -6.07 4.70 -3.80
CA ALA A 107 -5.45 5.60 -2.82
C ALA A 107 -6.46 6.07 -1.76
N LEU A 108 -7.65 6.48 -2.20
CA LEU A 108 -8.74 6.90 -1.32
C LEU A 108 -9.19 5.79 -0.36
N LEU A 109 -9.35 4.56 -0.88
CA LEU A 109 -9.68 3.40 -0.05
C LEU A 109 -8.56 3.07 0.96
N GLY A 110 -7.30 3.07 0.51
CA GLY A 110 -6.15 2.82 1.38
C GLY A 110 -6.07 3.86 2.51
N GLY A 111 -6.33 5.12 2.21
CA GLY A 111 -6.47 6.18 3.19
C GLY A 111 -7.58 5.91 4.21
N ALA A 112 -8.79 5.60 3.74
CA ALA A 112 -9.94 5.34 4.60
C ALA A 112 -9.70 4.14 5.54
N VAL A 113 -9.07 3.08 5.04
CA VAL A 113 -8.78 1.88 5.84
C VAL A 113 -7.61 2.09 6.81
N SER A 114 -6.67 3.00 6.53
CA SER A 114 -5.59 3.27 7.49
C SER A 114 -6.07 3.80 8.84
N VAL A 115 -7.31 4.27 8.96
CA VAL A 115 -7.92 4.73 10.23
C VAL A 115 -8.15 3.58 11.22
N ILE A 116 -8.33 2.34 10.74
CA ILE A 116 -8.49 1.16 11.62
C ILE A 116 -7.14 0.60 12.08
N GLU A 117 -6.02 1.10 11.56
CA GLU A 117 -4.70 0.64 11.99
C GLU A 117 -4.43 1.06 13.43
N PRO A 118 -3.89 0.19 14.30
CA PRO A 118 -3.62 0.53 15.71
C PRO A 118 -2.65 1.69 15.92
N THR A 119 -1.85 2.04 14.91
CA THR A 119 -0.91 3.17 14.96
C THR A 119 -1.52 4.48 14.47
N PHE A 120 -2.78 4.48 14.03
CA PHE A 120 -3.46 5.70 13.63
C PHE A 120 -3.78 6.56 14.86
N GLY A 121 -3.53 7.87 14.76
CA GLY A 121 -3.73 8.80 15.87
C GLY A 121 -3.55 10.26 15.47
N ALA A 122 -3.52 11.16 16.45
CA ALA A 122 -3.54 12.62 16.25
C ALA A 122 -2.48 13.13 15.25
N LEU A 123 -1.27 12.56 15.26
CA LEU A 123 -0.21 12.94 14.33
C LEU A 123 -0.57 12.62 12.87
N ALA A 124 -1.22 11.48 12.62
CA ALA A 124 -1.68 11.10 11.28
C ALA A 124 -2.79 12.04 10.77
N ILE A 125 -3.65 12.51 11.68
CA ILE A 125 -4.69 13.50 11.41
C ILE A 125 -4.04 14.84 11.04
N ALA A 126 -3.18 15.37 11.92
CA ALA A 126 -2.48 16.64 11.69
C ALA A 126 -1.71 16.64 10.37
N LYS A 127 -0.98 15.54 10.08
CA LYS A 127 -0.30 15.36 8.80
C LYS A 127 -1.26 15.43 7.61
N SER A 128 -2.44 14.82 7.73
CA SER A 128 -3.44 14.81 6.64
C SER A 128 -4.09 16.18 6.44
N VAL A 129 -4.41 16.89 7.52
CA VAL A 129 -4.93 18.26 7.49
C VAL A 129 -3.96 19.22 6.80
N ILE A 130 -2.65 19.05 7.00
CA ILE A 130 -1.62 19.86 6.32
C ILE A 130 -1.41 19.39 4.87
N ALA A 131 -1.36 18.08 4.64
CA ALA A 131 -1.02 17.51 3.34
C ALA A 131 -2.08 17.80 2.26
N VAL A 132 -3.38 17.81 2.60
CA VAL A 132 -4.46 18.08 1.64
C VAL A 132 -4.33 19.45 0.98
N PRO A 133 -4.28 20.58 1.71
CA PRO A 133 -4.10 21.91 1.08
C PRO A 133 -2.74 22.03 0.40
N ALA A 134 -1.66 21.50 1.00
CA ALA A 134 -0.32 21.58 0.41
C ALA A 134 -0.24 20.85 -0.95
N TYR A 135 -0.76 19.63 -1.06
CA TYR A 135 -0.80 18.92 -2.33
C TYR A 135 -1.76 19.57 -3.33
N THR A 136 -2.91 20.08 -2.87
CA THR A 136 -3.85 20.80 -3.74
C THR A 136 -3.19 22.02 -4.37
N ALA A 137 -2.48 22.83 -3.58
CA ALA A 137 -1.74 23.99 -4.06
C ALA A 137 -0.59 23.60 -5.02
N ALA A 138 0.04 22.44 -4.81
CA ALA A 138 1.14 21.95 -5.65
C ALA A 138 0.69 21.31 -6.97
N LEU A 139 -0.58 20.88 -7.11
CA LEU A 139 -1.08 20.14 -8.28
C LEU A 139 -0.94 20.90 -9.61
N PRO A 140 -1.29 22.21 -9.71
CA PRO A 140 -1.13 22.95 -10.97
C PRO A 140 0.33 22.97 -11.45
N PHE A 141 1.28 23.17 -10.53
CA PHE A 141 2.72 23.13 -10.85
C PHE A 141 3.17 21.73 -11.27
N ALA A 142 2.70 20.70 -10.57
CA ALA A 142 3.01 19.31 -10.92
C ALA A 142 2.45 18.91 -12.29
N LEU A 143 1.31 19.46 -12.70
CA LEU A 143 0.74 19.25 -14.03
C LEU A 143 1.67 19.81 -15.12
N VAL A 144 2.18 21.04 -14.94
CA VAL A 144 3.15 21.66 -15.85
C VAL A 144 4.46 20.86 -15.93
N LEU A 145 4.93 20.31 -14.79
CA LEU A 145 6.14 19.49 -14.72
C LEU A 145 5.93 18.04 -15.23
N GLY A 146 4.71 17.70 -15.65
CA GLY A 146 4.39 16.48 -16.38
C GLY A 146 3.50 15.51 -15.61
N HIS A 147 2.73 14.75 -16.38
CA HIS A 147 1.64 13.90 -15.90
C HIS A 147 2.01 12.92 -14.77
N HIS A 148 3.20 12.31 -14.82
CA HIS A 148 3.70 11.42 -13.77
C HIS A 148 3.78 12.10 -12.38
N ARG A 149 4.23 13.36 -12.31
CA ARG A 149 4.32 14.12 -11.05
C ARG A 149 2.94 14.51 -10.55
N PHE A 150 2.08 14.97 -11.46
CA PHE A 150 0.67 15.23 -11.16
C PHE A 150 0.04 14.00 -10.51
N MET A 151 0.15 12.82 -11.14
CA MET A 151 -0.44 11.59 -10.61
C MET A 151 0.20 11.13 -9.28
N ILE A 152 1.51 11.32 -9.07
CA ILE A 152 2.16 11.05 -7.77
C ILE A 152 1.53 11.91 -6.66
N LEU A 153 1.33 13.21 -6.92
CA LEU A 153 0.70 14.10 -5.94
C LEU A 153 -0.79 13.79 -5.76
N SER A 154 -1.52 13.50 -6.83
CA SER A 154 -2.94 13.14 -6.75
C SER A 154 -3.16 11.87 -5.94
N VAL A 155 -2.31 10.83 -6.11
CA VAL A 155 -2.37 9.61 -5.29
C VAL A 155 -2.17 9.93 -3.80
N LYS A 156 -1.15 10.73 -3.46
CA LYS A 156 -0.91 11.14 -2.06
C LYS A 156 -2.06 11.97 -1.50
N LEU A 157 -2.60 12.91 -2.29
CA LEU A 157 -3.75 13.72 -1.92
C LEU A 157 -4.97 12.84 -1.61
N PHE A 158 -5.29 11.90 -2.50
CA PHE A 158 -6.46 11.01 -2.33
C PHE A 158 -6.28 10.08 -1.12
N GLU A 159 -5.06 9.62 -0.82
CA GLU A 159 -4.80 8.87 0.42
C GLU A 159 -5.10 9.70 1.68
N HIS A 160 -4.70 10.98 1.72
CA HIS A 160 -5.01 11.86 2.85
C HIS A 160 -6.49 12.25 2.93
N LEU A 161 -7.15 12.49 1.79
CA LEU A 161 -8.60 12.70 1.74
C LEU A 161 -9.35 11.48 2.27
N GLY A 162 -8.90 10.27 1.93
CA GLY A 162 -9.51 9.03 2.40
C GLY A 162 -9.50 8.93 3.92
N LYS A 163 -8.38 9.29 4.56
CA LYS A 163 -8.23 9.34 6.02
C LYS A 163 -9.25 10.30 6.64
N LEU A 164 -9.30 11.54 6.14
CA LEU A 164 -10.19 12.58 6.69
C LEU A 164 -11.68 12.23 6.50
N LEU A 165 -12.06 11.72 5.32
CA LEU A 165 -13.43 11.30 5.06
C LEU A 165 -13.87 10.16 5.98
N ALA A 166 -13.01 9.17 6.20
CA ALA A 166 -13.30 8.06 7.10
C ALA A 166 -13.49 8.52 8.56
N LEU A 167 -12.72 9.50 9.02
CA LEU A 167 -12.91 10.11 10.36
C LEU A 167 -14.25 10.83 10.49
N MET A 168 -14.78 11.37 9.39
CA MET A 168 -16.12 11.97 9.35
C MET A 168 -17.24 10.92 9.18
N GLY A 169 -16.93 9.62 9.22
CA GLY A 169 -17.89 8.54 9.00
C GLY A 169 -18.30 8.34 7.54
N ILE A 170 -17.65 9.05 6.59
CA ILE A 170 -17.95 8.95 5.16
C ILE A 170 -17.13 7.80 4.57
N LYS A 171 -17.81 6.83 3.96
CA LYS A 171 -17.18 5.71 3.24
C LYS A 171 -17.21 5.98 1.73
N PRO A 172 -16.17 6.59 1.15
CA PRO A 172 -16.23 7.05 -0.25
C PRO A 172 -16.23 5.91 -1.27
N ILE A 173 -15.73 4.72 -0.89
CA ILE A 173 -15.61 3.56 -1.78
C ILE A 173 -15.87 2.28 -0.97
N ARG A 174 -16.77 1.43 -1.47
CA ARG A 174 -16.86 0.02 -1.07
C ARG A 174 -15.93 -0.76 -2.02
N ALA A 175 -15.12 -1.67 -1.47
CA ALA A 175 -14.03 -2.40 -2.13
C ALA A 175 -14.08 -2.46 -3.67
N TYR A 176 -12.98 -2.12 -4.35
CA TYR A 176 -12.94 -2.20 -5.81
C TYR A 176 -12.75 -3.66 -6.26
N VAL A 177 -13.65 -4.14 -7.11
CA VAL A 177 -13.48 -5.42 -7.82
C VAL A 177 -12.49 -5.19 -8.96
N THR A 178 -11.47 -6.03 -9.05
CA THR A 178 -10.60 -6.12 -10.23
C THR A 178 -11.30 -6.96 -11.29
N ASP A 179 -12.37 -6.41 -11.87
CA ASP A 179 -12.93 -6.90 -13.14
C ASP A 179 -12.23 -6.20 -14.31
#